data_AF-A0A2G2H3U2-F1
#
_entry.id   AF-A0A2G2H3U2-F1
#
_cell.length_a   1.000
_cell.length_b   1.000
_cell.length_c   1.000
_cell.angle_alpha   90.00
_cell.angle_beta   90.00
_cell.angle_gamma   90.00
#
_symmetry.space_group_name_H-M   'P 1'
#
loop_
_entity.id
_entity.type
_entity.pdbx_description
1 polymer ?
#
loop_
_entity_poly.entity_id
_entity_poly.type
_entity_poly.pdbx_seq_one_letter_code
_entity_poly.pdbx_strand_id
1 'polypeptide(L)'
;MGRYKIVTPVKLAGEIHKGDELICASELAAPLVKSGSLLPLDTESGSTGTDDAAAFSAAIAQLDPNNPDHWMKSNGAPDLKALEKVGGLKLKAADRDGLWAEYKNAQEVEGYWVHAKEGTVQWGDMVIDEDGIGFALDALTEEQVSELKAREDLVIAQRTFGGIASA
;
A
#
# COMPACT_ATOMS: atom_id res chain seq x y z
N MET A 1 -19.48 -25.21 2.89
CA MET A 1 -18.56 -26.38 2.81
C MET A 1 -17.24 -25.87 2.30
N GLY A 2 -16.13 -26.20 2.95
CA GLY A 2 -14.78 -25.75 2.54
C GLY A 2 -14.07 -26.83 1.72
N ARG A 3 -13.16 -26.41 0.83
CA ARG A 3 -12.24 -27.32 0.15
C ARG A 3 -10.92 -27.37 0.93
N TYR A 4 -10.38 -28.56 1.05
CA TYR A 4 -9.17 -28.85 1.81
C TYR A 4 -8.26 -29.76 0.99
N LYS A 5 -6.97 -29.46 0.96
CA LYS A 5 -5.95 -30.35 0.43
C LYS A 5 -5.62 -31.40 1.48
N ILE A 6 -5.62 -32.67 1.07
CA ILE A 6 -5.26 -33.77 1.94
C ILE A 6 -3.73 -33.90 1.95
N VAL A 7 -3.11 -33.69 3.10
CA VAL A 7 -1.65 -33.86 3.26
C VAL A 7 -1.34 -35.29 3.72
N THR A 8 -2.20 -35.84 4.58
CA THR A 8 -2.13 -37.22 5.00
C THR A 8 -3.50 -37.87 4.92
N PRO A 9 -3.60 -39.18 4.61
CA PRO A 9 -4.86 -39.90 4.54
C PRO A 9 -5.76 -39.63 5.77
N VAL A 10 -6.96 -39.09 5.53
CA VAL A 10 -7.93 -38.78 6.59
C VAL A 10 -9.14 -39.71 6.52
N LYS A 11 -9.65 -40.13 7.67
CA LYS A 11 -10.91 -40.88 7.77
C LYS A 11 -12.03 -39.94 8.20
N LEU A 12 -13.01 -39.72 7.34
CA LEU A 12 -14.18 -38.88 7.61
C LEU A 12 -15.44 -39.66 7.34
N ALA A 13 -16.41 -39.58 8.26
CA ALA A 13 -17.69 -40.29 8.18
C ALA A 13 -17.60 -41.81 7.92
N GLY A 14 -16.47 -42.45 8.24
CA GLY A 14 -16.24 -43.88 8.00
C GLY A 14 -15.45 -44.19 6.73
N GLU A 15 -15.28 -43.23 5.82
CA GLU A 15 -14.56 -43.36 4.56
C GLU A 15 -13.14 -42.79 4.67
N ILE A 16 -12.18 -43.43 4.02
CA ILE A 16 -10.77 -42.99 4.02
C ILE A 16 -10.51 -42.22 2.72
N HIS A 17 -10.25 -40.93 2.86
CA HIS A 17 -9.90 -40.04 1.76
C HIS A 17 -8.38 -39.95 1.63
N LYS A 18 -7.88 -40.31 0.44
CA LYS A 18 -6.45 -40.32 0.07
C LYS A 18 -6.13 -39.50 -1.18
N GLY A 19 -7.13 -38.82 -1.74
CA GLY A 19 -6.96 -37.97 -2.93
C GLY A 19 -6.30 -36.64 -2.59
N ASP A 20 -6.07 -35.80 -3.58
CA ASP A 20 -5.45 -34.48 -3.38
C ASP A 20 -6.38 -33.49 -2.64
N GLU A 21 -7.70 -33.64 -2.81
CA GLU A 21 -8.69 -32.67 -2.34
C GLU A 21 -9.87 -33.34 -1.64
N LEU A 22 -10.42 -32.62 -0.66
CA LEU A 22 -11.54 -33.02 0.15
C LEU A 22 -12.50 -31.84 0.34
N ILE A 23 -13.78 -32.05 0.06
CA ILE A 23 -14.84 -31.08 0.32
C ILE A 23 -15.61 -31.53 1.54
N CYS A 24 -15.55 -30.77 2.63
CA CYS A 24 -16.29 -31.10 3.84
C CYS A 24 -16.73 -29.86 4.63
N ALA A 25 -17.54 -30.06 5.67
CA ALA A 25 -17.95 -28.97 6.57
C ALA A 25 -16.76 -28.52 7.44
N SER A 26 -16.62 -27.21 7.64
CA SER A 26 -15.48 -26.62 8.35
C SER A 26 -15.34 -27.13 9.79
N GLU A 27 -16.45 -27.46 10.43
CA GLU A 27 -16.48 -28.03 11.78
C GLU A 27 -15.82 -29.42 11.85
N LEU A 28 -15.99 -30.23 10.80
CA LEU A 28 -15.37 -31.56 10.70
C LEU A 28 -13.90 -31.47 10.29
N ALA A 29 -13.54 -30.43 9.53
CA ALA A 29 -12.17 -30.18 9.09
C ALA A 29 -11.29 -29.56 10.18
N ALA A 30 -11.84 -28.75 11.08
CA ALA A 30 -11.10 -28.04 12.13
C ALA A 30 -10.10 -28.92 12.93
N PRO A 31 -10.49 -30.10 13.46
CA PRO A 31 -9.54 -30.97 14.16
C PRO A 31 -8.44 -31.52 13.25
N LEU A 32 -8.76 -31.79 11.97
CA LEU A 32 -7.82 -32.35 10.99
C LEU A 32 -6.86 -31.31 10.41
N VAL A 33 -7.31 -30.05 10.31
CA VAL A 33 -6.44 -28.91 10.01
C VAL A 33 -5.49 -28.65 11.17
N LYS A 34 -5.99 -28.71 12.41
CA LYS A 34 -5.16 -28.56 13.61
C LYS A 34 -4.11 -29.66 13.78
N SER A 35 -4.41 -30.89 13.36
CA SER A 35 -3.45 -32.00 13.33
C SER A 35 -2.50 -31.97 12.12
N GLY A 36 -2.67 -31.01 11.20
CA GLY A 36 -1.85 -30.88 9.99
C GLY A 36 -2.18 -31.90 8.89
N SER A 37 -3.28 -32.64 9.03
CA SER A 37 -3.71 -33.67 8.07
C SER A 37 -4.46 -33.08 6.88
N LEU A 38 -5.11 -31.92 7.08
CA LEU A 38 -5.78 -31.13 6.04
C LEU A 38 -5.19 -29.72 5.97
N LEU A 39 -5.07 -29.19 4.76
CA LEU A 39 -4.76 -27.79 4.51
C LEU A 39 -5.96 -27.11 3.86
N PRO A 40 -6.54 -26.05 4.42
CA PRO A 40 -7.66 -25.35 3.80
C PRO A 40 -7.23 -24.70 2.47
N LEU A 41 -7.86 -25.12 1.37
CA LEU A 41 -7.66 -24.56 0.02
C LEU A 41 -8.56 -23.34 -0.19
N ASP A 42 -9.78 -23.38 0.35
CA ASP A 42 -10.72 -22.25 0.41
C ASP A 42 -10.45 -21.32 1.60
N THR A 43 -9.21 -21.26 2.10
CA THR A 43 -8.82 -20.03 2.79
C THR A 43 -8.67 -18.97 1.71
N GLU A 44 -9.79 -18.35 1.38
CA GLU A 44 -9.84 -16.90 1.23
C GLU A 44 -9.31 -16.28 2.53
N SER A 45 -8.02 -16.49 2.83
CA SER A 45 -7.22 -15.62 3.66
C SER A 45 -6.80 -14.49 2.73
N GLY A 46 -7.81 -13.72 2.39
CA GLY A 46 -7.81 -12.62 1.46
C GLY A 46 -9.18 -11.99 1.65
N SER A 47 -9.43 -11.53 2.88
CA SER A 47 -10.33 -10.40 3.08
C SER A 47 -10.01 -9.41 1.97
N THR A 48 -11.06 -9.06 1.23
CA THR A 48 -11.21 -7.82 0.49
C THR A 48 -9.92 -7.02 0.32
N GLY A 49 -9.29 -7.11 -0.86
CA GLY A 49 -8.19 -6.21 -1.27
C GLY A 49 -8.55 -4.72 -1.22
N THR A 50 -9.78 -4.35 -0.87
CA THR A 50 -10.22 -2.98 -0.60
C THR A 50 -10.21 -2.64 0.91
N ASP A 51 -10.50 -3.58 1.81
CA ASP A 51 -10.44 -3.36 3.26
C ASP A 51 -9.00 -3.34 3.75
N ASP A 52 -8.14 -4.22 3.23
CA ASP A 52 -6.73 -4.26 3.62
C ASP A 52 -5.96 -3.00 3.21
N ALA A 53 -6.27 -2.39 2.05
CA ALA A 53 -5.64 -1.14 1.63
C ALA A 53 -6.07 0.07 2.48
N ALA A 54 -7.36 0.15 2.85
CA ALA A 54 -7.87 1.20 3.71
C ALA A 54 -7.38 1.04 5.16
N ALA A 55 -7.41 -0.19 5.69
CA ALA A 55 -6.87 -0.51 7.00
C ALA A 55 -5.36 -0.28 7.06
N PHE A 56 -4.63 -0.64 6.00
CA PHE A 56 -3.20 -0.36 5.87
C PHE A 56 -2.94 1.14 5.90
N SER A 57 -3.65 1.93 5.08
CA SER A 57 -3.50 3.39 5.06
C SER A 57 -3.79 4.02 6.42
N ALA A 58 -4.84 3.56 7.12
CA ALA A 58 -5.17 4.00 8.47
C ALA A 58 -4.07 3.61 9.48
N ALA A 59 -3.50 2.41 9.36
CA ALA A 59 -2.37 1.99 10.17
C ALA A 59 -1.14 2.87 9.89
N ILE A 60 -0.81 3.16 8.63
CA ILE A 60 0.29 4.08 8.27
C ILE A 60 0.05 5.48 8.87
N ALA A 61 -1.17 6.01 8.79
CA ALA A 61 -1.51 7.31 9.38
C ALA A 61 -1.33 7.34 10.91
N GLN A 62 -1.43 6.18 11.58
CA GLN A 62 -1.14 6.04 13.00
C GLN A 62 0.35 5.81 13.30
N LEU A 63 1.15 5.43 12.30
CA LEU A 63 2.60 5.30 12.44
C LEU A 63 3.24 6.70 12.40
N ASP A 64 3.49 7.24 13.58
CA ASP A 64 4.22 8.49 13.74
C ASP A 64 5.72 8.30 13.39
N PRO A 65 6.29 9.09 12.45
CA PRO A 65 7.68 8.97 12.06
C PRO A 65 8.69 9.37 13.16
N ASN A 66 8.25 10.05 14.22
CA ASN A 66 9.09 10.43 15.36
C ASN A 66 9.03 9.43 16.53
N ASN A 67 8.33 8.30 16.38
CA ASN A 67 8.24 7.32 17.45
C ASN A 67 9.53 6.48 17.58
N PRO A 68 10.10 6.36 18.79
CA PRO A 68 11.38 5.70 19.03
C PRO A 68 11.33 4.16 18.88
N ASP A 69 10.15 3.54 18.73
CA ASP A 69 9.97 2.09 18.58
C ASP A 69 10.37 1.55 17.18
N HIS A 70 11.02 2.36 16.33
CA HIS A 70 11.49 1.97 14.98
C HIS A 70 10.37 1.42 14.07
N TRP A 71 9.35 2.24 13.84
CA TRP A 71 8.16 1.86 13.06
C TRP A 71 8.35 1.85 11.54
N MET A 72 9.39 2.54 11.07
CA MET A 72 9.85 2.47 9.68
C MET A 72 11.18 1.75 9.59
N LYS A 73 11.31 0.89 8.59
CA LYS A 73 12.58 0.27 8.21
C LYS A 73 13.48 1.31 7.54
N SER A 74 14.78 1.02 7.46
CA SER A 74 15.78 1.87 6.81
C SER A 74 15.50 2.16 5.33
N ASN A 75 14.61 1.40 4.68
CA ASN A 75 14.15 1.63 3.31
C ASN A 75 12.88 2.51 3.22
N GLY A 76 12.45 3.11 4.34
CA GLY A 76 11.25 3.94 4.44
C GLY A 76 9.93 3.16 4.46
N ALA A 77 9.96 1.82 4.40
CA ALA A 77 8.74 1.01 4.48
C ALA A 77 8.35 0.73 5.94
N PRO A 78 7.05 0.61 6.27
CA PRO A 78 6.59 0.27 7.61
C PRO A 78 7.06 -1.13 8.04
N ASP A 79 7.41 -1.28 9.32
CA ASP A 79 7.75 -2.59 9.89
C ASP A 79 6.49 -3.43 10.12
N LEU A 80 6.58 -4.74 9.85
CA LEU A 80 5.46 -5.67 10.02
C LEU A 80 5.01 -5.77 11.47
N LYS A 81 5.93 -5.72 12.43
CA LYS A 81 5.58 -5.74 13.86
C LYS A 81 4.88 -4.45 14.27
N ALA A 82 5.24 -3.32 13.66
CA ALA A 82 4.58 -2.05 13.91
C ALA A 82 3.15 -2.05 13.34
N LEU A 83 2.95 -2.56 12.13
CA LEU A 83 1.62 -2.72 11.53
C LEU A 83 0.72 -3.67 12.33
N GLU A 84 1.26 -4.77 12.86
CA GLU A 84 0.51 -5.67 13.75
C GLU A 84 0.17 -5.00 15.09
N LYS A 85 1.12 -4.27 15.70
CA LYS A 85 0.98 -3.65 17.02
C LYS A 85 0.04 -2.44 17.01
N VAL A 86 0.12 -1.60 15.98
CA VAL A 86 -0.63 -0.33 15.87
C VAL A 86 -1.93 -0.55 15.10
N GLY A 87 -1.86 -1.20 13.94
CA GLY A 87 -3.01 -1.40 13.05
C GLY A 87 -3.75 -2.72 13.25
N GLY A 88 -3.24 -3.65 14.08
CA GLY A 88 -3.82 -4.99 14.19
C GLY A 88 -3.65 -5.85 12.93
N LEU A 89 -2.83 -5.41 11.98
CA LEU A 89 -2.69 -6.01 10.65
C LEU A 89 -1.62 -7.10 10.63
N LYS A 90 -2.06 -8.35 10.48
CA LYS A 90 -1.18 -9.50 10.26
C LYS A 90 -0.90 -9.72 8.78
N LEU A 91 0.03 -8.93 8.24
CA LEU A 91 0.46 -9.02 6.85
C LEU A 91 1.73 -9.87 6.71
N LYS A 92 1.88 -10.57 5.58
CA LYS A 92 3.19 -11.12 5.21
C LYS A 92 4.04 -10.01 4.60
N ALA A 93 5.35 -10.24 4.55
CA ALA A 93 6.29 -9.28 3.96
C ALA A 93 5.87 -8.85 2.54
N ALA A 94 5.52 -9.82 1.69
CA ALA A 94 5.09 -9.58 0.32
C ALA A 94 3.82 -8.72 0.22
N ASP A 95 2.79 -9.01 1.03
CA ASP A 95 1.53 -8.25 1.04
C ASP A 95 1.76 -6.80 1.49
N ARG A 96 2.59 -6.61 2.53
CA ARG A 96 2.99 -5.27 2.99
C ARG A 96 3.81 -4.50 1.96
N ASP A 97 4.70 -5.15 1.22
CA ASP A 97 5.46 -4.48 0.16
C ASP A 97 4.54 -4.08 -1.02
N GLY A 98 3.56 -4.93 -1.36
CA GLY A 98 2.51 -4.62 -2.33
C GLY A 98 1.66 -3.43 -1.90
N LEU A 99 1.08 -3.50 -0.69
CA LEU A 99 0.27 -2.42 -0.12
C LEU A 99 1.06 -1.12 0.08
N TRP A 100 2.35 -1.20 0.42
CA TRP A 100 3.21 -0.02 0.48
C TRP A 100 3.46 0.60 -0.89
N ALA A 101 3.62 -0.22 -1.93
CA ALA A 101 3.72 0.29 -3.29
C ALA A 101 2.41 0.94 -3.74
N GLU A 102 1.27 0.32 -3.47
CA GLU A 102 -0.06 0.89 -3.75
C GLU A 102 -0.31 2.17 -2.95
N TYR A 103 0.05 2.20 -1.67
CA TYR A 103 -0.07 3.39 -0.83
C TYR A 103 0.76 4.56 -1.38
N LYS A 104 1.99 4.31 -1.83
CA LYS A 104 2.80 5.33 -2.49
C LYS A 104 2.19 5.77 -3.83
N ASN A 105 1.70 4.84 -4.64
CA ASN A 105 1.00 5.15 -5.89
C ASN A 105 -0.32 5.90 -5.66
N ALA A 106 -0.99 5.69 -4.53
CA ALA A 106 -2.18 6.43 -4.16
C ALA A 106 -1.86 7.86 -3.68
N GLN A 107 -0.64 8.10 -3.18
CA GLN A 107 -0.12 9.43 -2.84
C GLN A 107 0.56 10.14 -4.02
N GLU A 108 0.75 9.43 -5.12
CA GLU A 108 1.26 9.97 -6.36
C GLU A 108 0.14 10.80 -7.01
N VAL A 109 0.32 12.11 -7.01
CA VAL A 109 -0.58 13.04 -7.66
C VAL A 109 0.02 13.42 -9.01
N GLU A 110 -0.79 13.32 -10.06
CA GLU A 110 -0.40 13.86 -11.36
C GLU A 110 -0.49 15.39 -11.30
N GLY A 111 0.57 16.07 -11.74
CA GLY A 111 0.66 17.50 -11.60
C GLY A 111 1.74 18.13 -12.46
N TYR A 112 1.91 19.43 -12.28
CA TYR A 112 2.98 20.22 -12.86
C TYR A 112 4.08 20.39 -11.83
N TRP A 113 5.29 19.92 -12.17
CA TRP A 113 6.47 20.26 -11.41
C TRP A 113 7.12 21.50 -12.01
N VAL A 114 7.29 22.53 -11.20
CA VAL A 114 7.88 23.81 -11.60
C VAL A 114 9.14 24.02 -10.79
N HIS A 115 10.28 24.19 -11.44
CA HIS A 115 11.55 24.50 -10.76
C HIS A 115 12.28 25.64 -11.47
N ALA A 116 13.08 26.38 -10.71
CA ALA A 116 13.98 27.37 -11.28
C ALA A 116 15.10 26.68 -12.07
N LYS A 117 15.55 27.32 -13.15
CA LYS A 117 16.76 26.87 -13.86
C LYS A 117 18.03 27.14 -13.05
N GLU A 118 18.04 28.24 -12.30
CA GLU A 118 19.17 28.66 -11.48
C GLU A 118 18.67 29.54 -10.33
N GLY A 119 19.10 29.26 -9.10
CA GLY A 119 18.78 30.05 -7.92
C GLY A 119 17.31 30.01 -7.52
N THR A 120 16.75 31.17 -7.19
CA THR A 120 15.37 31.32 -6.73
C THR A 120 14.62 32.32 -7.60
N VAL A 121 13.45 31.92 -8.06
CA VAL A 121 12.56 32.69 -8.91
C VAL A 121 11.27 32.98 -8.15
N GLN A 122 10.85 34.24 -8.15
CA GLN A 122 9.57 34.62 -7.56
C GLN A 122 8.46 34.55 -8.61
N TRP A 123 7.36 33.89 -8.25
CA TRP A 123 6.15 33.75 -9.06
C TRP A 123 4.92 34.00 -8.19
N GLY A 124 4.25 35.15 -8.42
CA GLY A 124 3.22 35.65 -7.50
C GLY A 124 3.79 35.82 -6.09
N ASP A 125 3.12 35.22 -5.10
CA ASP A 125 3.56 35.16 -3.71
C ASP A 125 4.49 33.96 -3.39
N MET A 126 4.76 33.10 -4.37
CA MET A 126 5.57 31.89 -4.19
C MET A 126 7.03 32.11 -4.61
N VAL A 127 7.94 31.48 -3.88
CA VAL A 127 9.36 31.41 -4.21
C VAL A 127 9.65 29.99 -4.70
N ILE A 128 10.08 29.88 -5.94
CA ILE A 128 10.40 28.62 -6.61
C ILE A 128 11.93 28.55 -6.73
N ASP A 129 12.53 27.57 -6.09
CA ASP A 129 13.96 27.30 -6.19
C ASP A 129 14.26 26.13 -7.15
N GLU A 130 15.52 25.67 -7.16
CA GLU A 130 16.00 24.59 -8.02
C GLU A 130 15.47 23.21 -7.63
N ASP A 131 15.10 22.96 -6.36
CA ASP A 131 14.40 21.74 -5.96
C ASP A 131 12.99 21.72 -6.60
N GLY A 132 12.34 22.89 -6.64
CA GLY A 132 11.06 23.10 -7.31
C GLY A 132 9.84 22.70 -6.48
N ILE A 133 8.67 23.02 -7.02
CA ILE A 133 7.38 22.89 -6.36
C ILE A 133 6.45 22.07 -7.27
N GLY A 134 5.79 21.08 -6.68
CA GLY A 134 4.74 20.30 -7.32
C GLY A 134 3.37 20.95 -7.14
N PHE A 135 2.68 21.19 -8.24
CA PHE A 135 1.30 21.66 -8.28
C PHE A 135 0.39 20.57 -8.81
N ALA A 136 -0.74 20.30 -8.18
CA ALA A 136 -1.75 19.40 -8.74
C ALA A 136 -2.28 19.95 -10.07
N LEU A 137 -2.77 19.07 -10.95
CA LEU A 137 -3.32 19.48 -12.26
C LEU A 137 -4.45 20.51 -12.16
N ASP A 138 -5.28 20.45 -11.11
CA ASP A 138 -6.36 21.41 -10.90
C ASP A 138 -5.93 22.68 -10.14
N ALA A 139 -4.73 22.68 -9.56
CA ALA A 139 -4.23 23.82 -8.78
C ALA A 139 -3.74 24.98 -9.66
N LEU A 140 -3.45 24.73 -10.94
CA LEU A 140 -3.03 25.73 -11.90
C LEU A 140 -4.06 25.87 -13.01
N THR A 141 -4.45 27.10 -13.30
CA THR A 141 -5.26 27.41 -14.49
C THR A 141 -4.42 27.26 -15.77
N GLU A 142 -5.07 27.03 -16.90
CA GLU A 142 -4.39 26.95 -18.21
C GLU A 142 -3.58 28.22 -18.52
N GLU A 143 -4.05 29.38 -18.07
CA GLU A 143 -3.35 30.66 -18.20
C GLU A 143 -2.05 30.68 -17.40
N GLN A 144 -2.07 30.21 -16.15
CA GLN A 144 -0.87 30.09 -15.30
C GLN A 144 0.13 29.08 -15.86
N VAL A 145 -0.35 27.94 -16.37
CA VAL A 145 0.53 26.95 -17.02
C VAL A 145 1.20 27.55 -18.27
N SER A 146 0.46 28.31 -19.07
CA SER A 146 1.02 29.01 -20.24
C SER A 146 2.05 30.06 -19.83
N GLU A 147 1.78 30.84 -18.78
CA GLU A 147 2.71 31.83 -18.25
C GLU A 147 4.01 31.17 -17.77
N LEU A 148 3.90 30.11 -16.98
CA LEU A 148 5.05 29.35 -16.48
C LEU A 148 5.86 28.72 -17.62
N LYS A 149 5.22 28.25 -18.69
CA LYS A 149 5.89 27.74 -19.90
C LYS A 149 6.58 28.83 -20.71
N ALA A 150 6.05 30.05 -20.69
CA ALA A 150 6.63 31.20 -21.38
C ALA A 150 7.84 31.79 -20.65
N ARG A 151 7.96 31.51 -19.34
CA ARG A 151 9.10 31.94 -18.53
C ARG A 151 10.35 31.15 -18.85
N GLU A 152 11.39 31.84 -19.30
CA GLU A 152 12.67 31.22 -19.66
C GLU A 152 13.53 30.86 -18.43
N ASP A 153 13.23 31.44 -17.28
CA ASP A 153 13.90 31.22 -16.00
C ASP A 153 13.33 30.04 -15.20
N LEU A 154 12.18 29.50 -15.62
CA LEU A 154 11.53 28.34 -15.01
C LEU A 154 11.50 27.14 -15.98
N VAL A 155 11.39 25.96 -15.41
CA VAL A 155 11.10 24.72 -16.13
C VAL A 155 9.86 24.11 -15.54
N ILE A 156 8.86 23.87 -16.39
CA ILE A 156 7.61 23.21 -16.03
C ILE A 156 7.50 21.90 -16.79
N ALA A 157 7.24 20.81 -16.06
CA ALA A 157 7.04 19.49 -16.63
C ALA A 157 5.84 18.82 -15.96
N GLN A 158 4.95 18.23 -16.76
CA GLN A 158 3.89 17.38 -16.23
C GLN A 158 4.51 16.04 -15.83
N ARG A 159 4.39 15.68 -14.55
CA ARG A 159 4.88 14.41 -14.02
C ARG A 159 4.06 14.00 -12.81
N THR A 160 4.15 12.72 -12.48
CA THR A 160 3.64 12.17 -11.24
C THR A 160 4.68 12.37 -10.14
N PHE A 161 4.26 12.89 -8.99
CA PHE A 161 5.15 13.05 -7.83
C PHE A 161 4.44 12.64 -6.54
N GLY A 162 5.20 12.02 -5.63
CA GLY A 162 4.72 11.58 -4.33
C GLY A 162 4.89 12.68 -3.29
N GLY A 163 3.80 13.02 -2.59
CA GLY A 163 3.80 14.06 -1.58
C GLY A 163 3.14 15.33 -2.09
N ILE A 164 1.97 15.62 -1.55
CA ILE A 164 1.28 16.89 -1.71
C ILE A 164 2.14 17.91 -0.96
N ALA A 165 2.58 18.99 -1.63
CA ALA A 165 2.93 20.19 -0.89
C ALA A 165 1.62 20.67 -0.26
N SER A 166 1.44 20.38 1.04
CA SER A 166 0.33 20.93 1.81
C SER A 166 0.34 22.44 1.63
N ALA A 167 -0.76 22.96 1.11
CA ALA A 167 -1.05 24.38 1.07
C ALA A 167 -1.13 24.98 2.49
#